data_AF-A0A2H6N588-F1
#
_entry.id   AF-A0A2H6N588-F1
#
_cell.length_a   1.000
_cell.length_b   1.000
_cell.length_c   1.000
_cell.angle_alpha   90.00
_cell.angle_beta   90.00
_cell.angle_gamma   90.00
#
_symmetry.space_group_name_H-M   'P 1'
#
loop_
_entity.id
_entity.type
_entity.pdbx_description
1 polymer ?
#
loop_
_entity_poly.entity_id
_entity_poly.type
_entity_poly.pdbx_seq_one_letter_code
_entity_poly.pdbx_strand_id
1 'polypeptide(L)'
;ADDSEPTVRAELMEQVPHIAMFCQENRPSIPYAFSKYLLPIVVRYLADQNNQVRKTSQAALLVLLEQELIERYDVETKVCPVLVELTAPDSNDDVKTEAVAVSKKMMFQELFD
;
A
#
# COMPACT_ATOMS: atom_id res chain seq x y z
N ALA A 1 -13.61 -4.90 7.73
CA ALA A 1 -14.92 -4.32 7.35
C ALA A 1 -14.64 -3.32 6.25
N ASP A 2 -15.25 -3.48 5.08
CA ASP A 2 -15.18 -2.46 4.02
C ASP A 2 -16.35 -1.53 4.22
N ASP A 3 -16.05 -0.28 4.57
CA ASP A 3 -17.07 0.75 4.61
C ASP A 3 -17.61 0.96 3.19
N SER A 4 -18.93 1.06 3.03
CA SER A 4 -19.54 1.31 1.74
C SER A 4 -19.13 2.66 1.14
N GLU A 5 -18.78 3.63 1.98
CA GLU A 5 -18.49 4.99 1.57
C GLU A 5 -17.02 5.15 1.08
N PRO A 6 -16.79 5.52 -0.20
CA PRO A 6 -15.44 5.63 -0.74
C PRO A 6 -14.62 6.76 -0.10
N THR A 7 -15.27 7.81 0.39
CA THR A 7 -14.65 8.93 1.12
C THR A 7 -14.04 8.46 2.44
N VAL A 8 -14.76 7.64 3.21
CA VAL A 8 -14.27 7.05 4.47
C VAL A 8 -13.07 6.15 4.21
N ARG A 9 -13.12 5.33 3.14
CA ARG A 9 -11.99 4.46 2.75
C ARG A 9 -10.76 5.27 2.31
N ALA A 10 -10.95 6.35 1.56
CA ALA A 10 -9.87 7.23 1.14
C ALA A 10 -9.24 7.96 2.33
N GLU A 11 -10.06 8.54 3.22
CA GLU A 11 -9.60 9.21 4.44
C GLU A 11 -8.77 8.26 5.32
N LEU A 12 -9.22 7.00 5.48
CA LEU A 12 -8.42 6.00 6.18
C LEU A 12 -7.01 5.85 5.57
N MET A 13 -6.89 5.81 4.24
CA MET A 13 -5.59 5.70 3.57
C MET A 13 -4.72 6.94 3.75
N GLU A 14 -5.30 8.13 3.87
CA GLU A 14 -4.55 9.34 4.23
C GLU A 14 -3.93 9.23 5.63
N GLN A 15 -4.63 8.57 6.56
CA GLN A 15 -4.15 8.40 7.93
C GLN A 15 -3.18 7.22 8.11
N VAL A 16 -3.18 6.22 7.22
CA VAL A 16 -2.37 5.00 7.34
C VAL A 16 -0.87 5.28 7.57
N PRO A 17 -0.19 6.19 6.83
CA PRO A 17 1.22 6.48 7.07
C PRO A 17 1.51 6.96 8.50
N HIS A 18 0.65 7.79 9.06
CA HIS A 18 0.77 8.27 10.44
C HIS A 18 0.60 7.13 11.46
N ILE A 19 -0.35 6.22 11.21
CA ILE A 19 -0.56 5.05 12.08
C ILE A 19 0.61 4.07 11.98
N ALA A 20 1.21 3.92 10.81
CA ALA A 20 2.39 3.08 10.59
C ALA A 20 3.60 3.60 11.38
N MET A 21 3.83 4.92 11.33
CA MET A 21 4.88 5.58 12.12
C MET A 21 4.67 5.35 13.62
N PHE A 22 3.44 5.55 14.13
CA PHE A 22 3.11 5.23 15.52
C PHE A 22 3.40 3.77 15.88
N CYS A 23 3.06 2.82 15.00
CA CYS A 23 3.35 1.40 15.21
C CYS A 23 4.85 1.11 15.28
N GLN A 24 5.66 1.82 14.49
CA GLN A 24 7.12 1.67 14.48
C GLN A 24 7.73 2.21 15.79
N GLU A 25 7.31 3.40 16.23
CA GLU A 25 7.74 4.01 17.49
C GLU A 25 7.37 3.16 18.72
N ASN A 26 6.23 2.46 18.65
CA ASN A 26 5.71 1.63 19.73
C ASN A 26 5.95 0.12 19.50
N ARG A 27 6.87 -0.24 18.60
CA ARG A 27 7.14 -1.63 18.20
C ARG A 27 7.36 -2.61 19.38
N PRO A 28 8.03 -2.25 20.50
CA PRO A 28 8.19 -3.17 21.63
C PRO A 28 6.85 -3.57 22.29
N SER A 29 5.84 -2.69 22.25
CA SER A 29 4.53 -2.90 22.86
C SER A 29 3.53 -3.54 21.90
N ILE A 30 3.63 -3.23 20.61
CA ILE A 30 2.71 -3.70 19.55
C ILE A 30 3.47 -4.24 18.34
N PRO A 31 4.27 -5.31 18.51
CA PRO A 31 5.10 -5.83 17.43
C PRO A 31 4.24 -6.29 16.26
N TYR A 32 4.67 -5.94 15.05
CA TYR A 32 4.03 -6.33 13.78
C TYR A 32 2.57 -5.86 13.62
N ALA A 33 2.08 -4.91 14.43
CA ALA A 33 0.70 -4.44 14.35
C ALA A 33 0.34 -3.91 12.95
N PHE A 34 1.21 -3.09 12.37
CA PHE A 34 1.03 -2.59 11.01
C PHE A 34 0.95 -3.73 9.97
N SER A 35 1.98 -4.59 9.94
CA SER A 35 2.08 -5.73 9.03
C SER A 35 0.89 -6.69 9.11
N LYS A 36 0.36 -6.89 10.32
CA LYS A 36 -0.72 -7.84 10.60
C LYS A 36 -2.11 -7.28 10.28
N TYR A 37 -2.36 -6.00 10.58
CA TYR A 37 -3.71 -5.45 10.55
C TYR A 37 -3.93 -4.39 9.47
N LEU A 38 -2.94 -3.55 9.19
CA LEU A 38 -3.10 -2.40 8.29
C LEU A 38 -2.60 -2.70 6.88
N LEU A 39 -1.45 -3.36 6.75
CA LEU A 39 -0.88 -3.69 5.44
C LEU A 39 -1.86 -4.49 4.54
N PRO A 40 -2.61 -5.49 5.03
CA PRO A 40 -3.61 -6.18 4.21
C PRO A 40 -4.72 -5.26 3.68
N ILE A 41 -5.06 -4.20 4.42
CA ILE A 41 -6.08 -3.22 4.01
C ILE A 41 -5.50 -2.34 2.89
N VAL A 42 -4.29 -1.82 3.07
CA VAL A 42 -3.58 -1.00 2.07
C VAL A 42 -3.50 -1.75 0.74
N VAL A 43 -3.00 -2.98 0.78
CA VAL A 43 -2.82 -3.82 -0.40
C VAL A 43 -4.14 -4.07 -1.12
N ARG A 44 -5.21 -4.36 -0.37
CA ARG A 44 -6.55 -4.57 -0.95
C ARG A 44 -7.11 -3.31 -1.60
N TYR A 45 -6.87 -2.13 -1.03
CA TYR A 45 -7.37 -0.88 -1.57
C TYR A 45 -6.60 -0.38 -2.81
N LEU A 46 -5.42 -0.95 -3.12
CA LEU A 46 -4.78 -0.77 -4.43
C LEU A 46 -5.67 -1.25 -5.58
N ALA A 47 -6.58 -2.19 -5.32
CA ALA A 47 -7.53 -2.75 -6.27
C ALA A 47 -8.98 -2.26 -6.04
N ASP A 48 -9.19 -1.17 -5.28
CA ASP A 48 -10.54 -0.67 -5.00
C ASP A 48 -11.27 -0.25 -6.29
N GLN A 49 -12.59 -0.49 -6.34
CA GLN A 49 -13.41 -0.10 -7.48
C GLN A 49 -13.43 1.42 -7.69
N ASN A 50 -13.26 2.18 -6.61
CA ASN A 50 -13.23 3.64 -6.65
C ASN A 50 -11.81 4.17 -6.93
N ASN A 51 -11.68 4.99 -7.98
CA ASN A 51 -10.41 5.56 -8.41
C ASN A 51 -9.74 6.45 -7.35
N GLN A 52 -10.51 7.18 -6.53
CA GLN A 52 -9.97 8.01 -5.45
C GLN A 52 -9.27 7.12 -4.42
N VAL A 53 -9.96 6.05 -3.98
CA VAL A 53 -9.42 5.12 -2.98
C VAL A 53 -8.14 4.46 -3.49
N ARG A 54 -8.08 4.03 -4.75
CA ARG A 54 -6.85 3.47 -5.35
C ARG A 54 -5.70 4.48 -5.34
N LYS A 55 -5.93 5.70 -5.81
CA LYS A 55 -4.91 6.75 -5.87
C LYS A 55 -4.38 7.12 -4.49
N THR A 56 -5.26 7.28 -3.51
CA THR A 56 -4.85 7.56 -2.13
C THR A 56 -4.11 6.38 -1.51
N SER A 57 -4.52 5.13 -1.80
CA SER A 57 -3.80 3.94 -1.34
C SER A 57 -2.39 3.83 -1.93
N GLN A 58 -2.24 4.18 -3.21
CA GLN A 58 -0.93 4.24 -3.87
C GLN A 58 -0.05 5.31 -3.25
N ALA A 59 -0.58 6.51 -3.00
CA ALA A 59 0.14 7.57 -2.31
C ALA A 59 0.58 7.14 -0.90
N ALA A 60 -0.32 6.52 -0.13
CA ALA A 60 -0.01 5.98 1.19
C ALA A 60 1.09 4.91 1.14
N LEU A 61 0.97 3.94 0.22
CA LEU A 61 1.99 2.90 0.02
C LEU A 61 3.35 3.49 -0.35
N LEU A 62 3.39 4.50 -1.22
CA LEU A 62 4.63 5.19 -1.56
C LEU A 62 5.29 5.81 -0.34
N VAL A 63 4.53 6.53 0.50
CA VAL A 63 5.06 7.12 1.74
C VAL A 63 5.60 6.02 2.68
N LEU A 64 4.87 4.91 2.82
CA LEU A 64 5.28 3.79 3.67
C LEU A 64 6.60 3.15 3.20
N LEU A 65 6.82 3.08 1.89
CA LEU A 65 8.05 2.56 1.29
C LEU A 65 9.20 3.56 1.42
N GLU A 66 8.97 4.83 1.09
CA GLU A 66 9.97 5.91 1.18
C GLU A 66 10.46 6.15 2.61
N GLN A 67 9.63 5.86 3.61
CA GLN A 67 9.97 5.98 5.04
C GLN A 67 10.39 4.64 5.68
N GLU A 68 10.57 3.57 4.88
CA GLU A 68 10.94 2.24 5.37
C GLU A 68 10.05 1.70 6.50
N LEU A 69 8.75 2.04 6.47
CA LEU A 69 7.75 1.63 7.46
C LEU A 69 7.21 0.21 7.21
N ILE A 70 7.63 -0.42 6.11
CA ILE A 70 7.29 -1.80 5.74
C ILE A 70 8.57 -2.61 5.65
N GLU A 71 8.60 -3.77 6.30
CA GLU A 71 9.74 -4.67 6.20
C GLU A 71 9.84 -5.29 4.80
N ARG A 72 11.07 -5.51 4.33
CA ARG A 72 11.33 -6.09 3.01
C ARG A 72 10.55 -7.39 2.76
N TYR A 73 10.50 -8.28 3.77
CA TYR A 73 9.73 -9.52 3.70
C TYR A 73 8.25 -9.28 3.40
N ASP A 74 7.64 -8.27 4.02
CA ASP A 74 6.24 -7.91 3.80
C ASP A 74 6.02 -7.29 2.42
N VAL A 75 6.97 -6.50 1.92
CA VAL A 75 6.93 -5.98 0.54
C VAL A 75 6.93 -7.14 -0.45
N GLU A 76 7.90 -8.04 -0.34
CA GLU A 76 8.07 -9.17 -1.26
C GLU A 76 6.89 -10.16 -1.22
N THR A 77 6.33 -10.43 -0.03
CA THR A 77 5.30 -11.47 0.14
C THR A 77 3.87 -10.97 0.10
N LYS A 78 3.61 -9.67 0.29
CA LYS A 78 2.25 -9.11 0.34
C LYS A 78 2.00 -8.00 -0.68
N VAL A 79 2.99 -7.16 -0.97
CA VAL A 79 2.81 -6.01 -1.87
C VAL A 79 3.09 -6.41 -3.32
N CYS A 80 4.25 -7.01 -3.59
CA CYS A 80 4.66 -7.41 -4.94
C CYS A 80 3.65 -8.33 -5.64
N PRO A 81 3.07 -9.37 -4.99
CA PRO A 81 2.10 -10.25 -5.66
C PRO A 81 0.88 -9.50 -6.21
N VAL A 82 0.38 -8.52 -5.45
CA VAL A 82 -0.79 -7.73 -5.87
C VAL A 82 -0.42 -6.78 -7.00
N LEU A 83 0.75 -6.16 -6.98
CA LEU A 83 1.17 -5.32 -8.11
C LEU A 83 1.39 -6.12 -9.40
N VAL A 84 1.91 -7.35 -9.30
CA VAL A 84 2.00 -8.28 -10.45
C VAL A 84 0.62 -8.60 -10.99
N GLU A 85 -0.36 -8.88 -10.13
CA GLU A 85 -1.75 -9.13 -10.55
C GLU A 85 -2.38 -7.89 -11.21
N LEU A 86 -2.21 -6.71 -10.63
CA LEU A 86 -2.77 -5.46 -11.18
C LEU A 86 -2.14 -5.05 -12.52
N THR A 87 -0.95 -5.57 -12.83
CA THR A 87 -0.25 -5.36 -14.11
C THR A 87 -0.48 -6.49 -15.12
N ALA A 88 -1.28 -7.50 -14.79
CA ALA A 88 -1.59 -8.62 -15.68
C ALA A 88 -2.31 -8.15 -16.97
N PRO A 89 -2.15 -8.84 -18.11
CA PRO A 89 -2.67 -8.39 -19.43
C PRO A 89 -4.18 -8.18 -19.50
N ASP A 90 -4.93 -8.80 -18.59
CA ASP A 90 -6.38 -8.77 -18.45
C ASP A 90 -6.90 -7.68 -17.50
N SER A 91 -6.02 -7.02 -16.76
CA SER A 91 -6.38 -5.90 -15.87
C SER A 91 -6.84 -4.65 -16.65
N ASN A 92 -7.61 -3.77 -16.01
CA ASN A 92 -8.05 -2.50 -16.62
C ASN A 92 -6.83 -1.60 -16.89
N ASP A 93 -6.77 -0.93 -18.04
CA ASP A 93 -5.64 -0.09 -18.45
C ASP A 93 -5.32 1.04 -17.45
N ASP A 94 -6.34 1.61 -16.79
CA ASP A 94 -6.15 2.58 -15.71
C ASP A 94 -5.43 1.96 -14.50
N VAL A 95 -5.87 0.77 -14.09
CA VAL A 95 -5.32 0.02 -12.94
C VAL A 95 -3.90 -0.47 -13.25
N LYS A 96 -3.65 -0.94 -14.48
CA LYS A 96 -2.33 -1.31 -14.96
C LYS A 96 -1.37 -0.12 -14.92
N THR A 97 -1.78 1.03 -15.45
CA THR A 97 -0.95 2.24 -15.50
C THR A 97 -0.55 2.69 -14.09
N GLU A 98 -1.52 2.67 -13.17
CA GLU A 98 -1.33 2.95 -11.75
C GLU A 98 -0.35 1.97 -11.08
N ALA A 99 -0.54 0.67 -11.26
CA ALA A 99 0.33 -0.36 -10.66
C ALA A 99 1.77 -0.33 -11.21
N VAL A 100 1.94 -0.04 -12.51
CA VAL A 100 3.27 0.17 -13.12
C VAL A 100 3.98 1.37 -12.51
N ALA A 101 3.25 2.46 -12.19
CA ALA A 101 3.85 3.64 -11.58
C ALA A 101 4.41 3.34 -10.18
N VAL A 102 3.67 2.61 -9.36
CA VAL A 102 4.14 2.16 -8.03
C VAL A 102 5.32 1.19 -8.16
N SER A 103 5.22 0.19 -9.04
CA SER A 103 6.27 -0.82 -9.25
C SER A 103 7.59 -0.22 -9.70
N LYS A 104 7.55 0.77 -10.62
CA LYS A 104 8.73 1.52 -11.04
C LYS A 104 9.39 2.19 -9.85
N LYS A 105 8.61 2.87 -9.00
CA LYS A 105 9.15 3.59 -7.84
C LYS A 105 9.83 2.63 -6.85
N MET A 106 9.26 1.45 -6.60
CA MET A 106 9.90 0.41 -5.78
C MET A 106 11.23 -0.07 -6.37
N MET A 107 11.25 -0.38 -7.67
CA MET A 107 12.49 -0.83 -8.33
C MET A 107 13.56 0.25 -8.41
N PHE A 108 13.18 1.52 -8.52
CA PHE A 108 14.14 2.63 -8.46
C PHE A 108 14.77 2.77 -7.07
N GLN A 109 14.03 2.53 -5.99
CA GLN A 109 14.59 2.59 -4.63
C GLN A 109 15.65 1.49 -4.42
N GLU A 110 15.41 0.24 -4.86
CA GLU A 110 16.40 -0.85 -4.78
C GLU A 110 17.65 -0.66 -5.67
N LEU A 111 17.61 0.25 -6.66
CA LEU A 111 18.75 0.54 -7.56
C LEU A 111 19.69 1.62 -7.02
N PHE A 112 19.31 2.35 -5.96
CA PHE A 112 20.09 3.43 -5.37
C PHE A 112 20.54 3.18 -3.91
N ASP A 113 20.21 2.02 -3.35
CA ASP A 113 20.75 1.49 -2.08
C ASP A 113 21.81 0.40 -2.32
#